data_AF-A0A0P9K021-F1
#
_entry.id   AF-A0A0P9K021-F1
#
_cell.length_a   1.000
_cell.length_b   1.000
_cell.length_c   1.000
_cell.angle_alpha   90.00
_cell.angle_beta   90.00
_cell.angle_gamma   90.00
#
_symmetry.space_group_name_H-M   'P 1'
#
loop_
_entity.id
_entity.type
_entity.pdbx_description
1 polymer ?
#
loop_
_entity_poly.entity_id
_entity_poly.type
_entity_poly.pdbx_seq_one_letter_code
_entity_poly.pdbx_strand_id
1 'polypeptide(L)'
;MVCFRLPRDIMAVNKIQTDVLAKRGVEPGDFSFFAEQLENMFLDPLLTALDKYGIPTQISTQIKNLILPSEHLNDLLAKLRALAPRVPRLNLTGFEKSLMSWAVAEM
;
A
#
# COMPACT_ATOMS: atom_id res chain seq x y z
N MET A 1 -5.30 10.08 -6.05
CA MET A 1 -4.86 11.40 -5.52
C MET A 1 -5.47 11.78 -4.16
N VAL A 2 -6.50 11.10 -3.65
CA VAL A 2 -7.09 11.37 -2.32
C VAL A 2 -6.24 10.80 -1.16
N CYS A 3 -5.55 9.69 -1.38
CA CYS A 3 -4.80 8.96 -0.34
C CYS A 3 -3.56 9.70 0.22
N PHE A 4 -3.09 10.78 -0.43
CA PHE A 4 -1.88 11.51 -0.01
C PHE A 4 -2.15 12.79 0.78
N ARG A 5 -3.36 13.35 0.70
CA ARG A 5 -3.68 14.61 1.41
C ARG A 5 -3.91 14.37 2.89
N LEU A 6 -4.74 13.39 3.22
CA LEU A 6 -5.12 13.15 4.61
C LEU A 6 -3.94 12.79 5.52
N PRO A 7 -3.02 11.86 5.17
CA PRO A 7 -1.82 11.60 5.97
C PRO A 7 -0.96 12.85 6.18
N ARG A 8 -0.79 13.66 5.13
CA ARG A 8 -0.03 14.91 5.18
C ARG A 8 -0.68 15.94 6.11
N ASP A 9 -1.99 16.07 6.05
CA ASP A 9 -2.74 16.99 6.91
C ASP A 9 -2.67 16.55 8.37
N ILE A 10 -2.77 15.24 8.65
CA ILE A 10 -2.59 14.67 9.99
C ILE A 10 -1.17 14.92 10.52
N MET A 11 -0.15 14.77 9.67
CA MET A 11 1.24 15.09 10.04
C MET A 11 1.44 16.59 10.29
N ALA A 12 0.72 17.47 9.59
CA ALA A 12 0.73 18.91 9.89
C ALA A 12 0.11 19.19 11.26
N VAL A 13 -1.04 18.58 11.58
CA VAL A 13 -1.66 18.66 12.91
C VAL A 13 -0.71 18.13 13.98
N ASN A 14 -0.04 17.00 13.75
CA ASN A 14 0.95 16.43 14.67
C ASN A 14 2.06 17.44 15.01
N LYS A 15 2.60 18.13 14.00
CA LYS A 15 3.64 19.15 14.22
C LYS A 15 3.15 20.35 15.01
N ILE A 16 1.94 20.83 14.70
CA ILE A 16 1.34 21.98 15.40
C ILE A 16 1.08 21.64 16.86
N GLN A 17 0.44 20.50 17.15
CA GLN A 17 0.14 20.11 18.52
C GLN A 17 1.41 19.89 19.33
N THR A 18 2.44 19.26 18.76
CA THR A 18 3.72 19.04 19.43
C THR A 18 4.38 20.35 19.83
N ASP A 19 4.42 21.35 18.94
CA ASP A 19 4.99 22.66 19.25
C ASP A 19 4.19 23.41 20.33
N VAL A 20 2.85 23.39 20.26
CA VAL A 20 1.99 24.11 21.21
C VAL A 20 1.97 23.45 22.59
N LEU A 21 1.86 22.12 22.67
CA LEU A 21 1.78 21.39 23.94
C LEU A 21 3.13 21.36 24.66
N ALA A 22 4.23 21.18 23.93
CA ALA A 22 5.58 21.23 24.51
C ALA A 22 5.84 22.58 25.21
N LYS A 23 5.42 23.70 24.61
CA LYS A 23 5.52 25.05 25.21
C LYS A 23 4.68 25.22 26.48
N ARG A 24 3.66 24.38 26.68
CA ARG A 24 2.77 24.41 27.85
C ARG A 24 3.09 23.33 28.88
N GLY A 25 4.16 22.55 28.69
CA GLY A 25 4.53 21.45 29.57
C GLY A 25 3.53 20.28 29.55
N VAL A 26 2.76 20.14 28.45
CA VAL A 26 1.82 19.04 28.25
C VAL A 26 2.44 18.03 27.28
N GLU A 27 2.31 16.74 27.58
CA GLU A 27 2.81 15.66 26.72
C GLU A 27 2.02 15.63 25.39
N PRO A 28 2.70 15.75 24.24
CA PRO A 28 2.04 15.64 22.94
C PRO A 28 1.79 14.19 22.54
N GLY A 29 0.75 13.96 21.74
CA GLY A 29 0.52 12.66 21.11
C GLY A 29 1.50 12.39 19.95
N ASP A 30 1.51 11.16 19.45
CA ASP A 30 2.22 10.80 18.20
C ASP A 30 1.23 10.25 17.17
N PHE A 31 0.99 11.05 16.12
CA PHE A 31 0.11 10.65 15.01
C PHE A 31 0.86 10.03 13.83
N SER A 32 2.18 9.82 13.93
CA SER A 32 3.01 9.34 12.82
C SER A 32 2.60 7.94 12.37
N PHE A 33 2.37 7.02 13.32
CA PHE A 33 1.90 5.67 13.03
C PHE A 33 0.53 5.68 12.34
N PHE A 34 -0.42 6.49 12.83
CA PHE A 34 -1.74 6.59 12.22
C PHE A 34 -1.69 7.20 10.80
N ALA A 35 -0.82 8.19 10.59
CA ALA A 35 -0.61 8.77 9.25
C ALA A 35 -0.04 7.75 8.27
N GLU A 36 0.92 6.91 8.69
CA GLU A 36 1.46 5.82 7.88
C GLU A 36 0.37 4.80 7.50
N GLN A 37 -0.47 4.42 8.47
CA GLN A 37 -1.59 3.52 8.21
C GLN A 37 -2.58 4.13 7.20
N LEU A 38 -2.88 5.42 7.30
CA LEU A 38 -3.73 6.13 6.34
C LEU A 38 -3.12 6.17 4.94
N GLU A 39 -1.81 6.38 4.83
CA GLU A 39 -1.09 6.37 3.55
C GLU A 39 -1.21 5.02 2.85
N ASN A 40 -1.19 3.94 3.63
CA ASN A 40 -1.33 2.57 3.13
C ASN A 40 -2.77 2.05 3.12
N MET A 41 -3.78 2.91 3.29
CA MET A 41 -5.20 2.50 3.36
C MET A 41 -5.46 1.39 4.40
N PHE A 42 -4.67 1.33 5.47
CA PHE A 42 -4.66 0.25 6.47
C PHE A 42 -4.36 -1.15 5.91
N LEU A 43 -3.77 -1.21 4.71
CA LEU A 43 -3.28 -2.44 4.09
C LEU A 43 -1.78 -2.62 4.36
N ASP A 44 -1.29 -3.82 4.09
CA ASP A 44 0.14 -4.10 4.08
C ASP A 44 0.84 -3.15 3.06
N PRO A 45 1.90 -2.42 3.45
CA PRO A 45 2.62 -1.51 2.56
C PRO A 45 3.14 -2.18 1.28
N LEU A 46 3.39 -3.49 1.31
CA LEU A 46 3.78 -4.24 0.12
C LEU A 46 2.63 -4.34 -0.89
N LEU A 47 1.38 -4.40 -0.44
CA LEU A 47 0.20 -4.44 -1.32
C LEU A 47 -0.12 -3.07 -1.91
N THR A 48 0.08 -1.98 -1.17
CA THR A 48 -0.09 -0.61 -1.69
C THR A 48 1.04 -0.21 -2.62
N ALA A 49 2.25 -0.74 -2.43
CA ALA A 49 3.37 -0.51 -3.33
C ALA A 49 3.10 -1.04 -4.76
N LEU A 50 2.32 -2.12 -4.90
CA LEU A 50 1.96 -2.69 -6.22
C LEU A 50 1.19 -1.71 -7.12
N ASP A 51 0.51 -0.72 -6.56
CA ASP A 51 -0.16 0.33 -7.33
C ASP A 51 0.86 1.14 -8.17
N LYS A 52 2.08 1.32 -7.63
CA LYS A 52 3.20 1.96 -8.35
C LYS A 52 3.74 1.11 -9.50
N TYR A 53 3.43 -0.19 -9.52
CA TYR A 53 3.79 -1.13 -10.57
C TYR A 53 2.59 -1.48 -11.48
N GLY A 54 1.52 -0.68 -11.44
CA GLY A 54 0.37 -0.84 -12.33
C GLY A 54 -0.62 -1.93 -11.90
N ILE A 55 -0.49 -2.47 -10.69
CA ILE A 55 -1.46 -3.44 -10.13
C ILE A 55 -2.28 -2.73 -9.02
N PRO A 56 -3.56 -2.43 -9.29
CA PRO A 56 -4.42 -1.77 -8.32
C PRO A 56 -4.57 -2.54 -7.01
N THR A 57 -4.69 -1.83 -5.90
CA THR A 57 -4.87 -2.41 -4.55
C THR A 57 -6.05 -3.38 -4.45
N GLN A 58 -7.10 -3.19 -5.24
CA GLN A 58 -8.24 -4.11 -5.33
C GLN A 58 -7.80 -5.50 -5.83
N ILE A 59 -6.97 -5.56 -6.88
CA ILE A 59 -6.44 -6.83 -7.40
C ILE A 59 -5.44 -7.42 -6.41
N SER A 60 -4.52 -6.59 -5.90
CA SER A 60 -3.55 -7.00 -4.88
C SER A 60 -4.22 -7.66 -3.67
N THR A 61 -5.37 -7.13 -3.24
CA THR A 61 -6.15 -7.68 -2.12
C THR A 61 -6.77 -9.04 -2.46
N GLN A 62 -7.23 -9.25 -3.70
CA GLN A 62 -7.79 -10.53 -4.14
C GLN A 62 -6.72 -11.63 -4.23
N ILE A 63 -5.49 -11.29 -4.64
CA ILE A 63 -4.38 -12.24 -4.78
C ILE A 63 -3.46 -12.31 -3.57
N LYS A 64 -3.72 -11.53 -2.50
CA LYS A 64 -2.82 -11.35 -1.35
C LYS A 64 -2.32 -12.67 -0.75
N ASN A 65 -3.19 -13.68 -0.65
CA ASN A 65 -2.86 -14.98 -0.06
C ASN A 65 -1.86 -15.80 -0.91
N LEU A 66 -1.62 -15.39 -2.15
CA LEU A 66 -0.69 -16.05 -3.08
C LEU A 66 0.68 -15.37 -3.11
N ILE A 67 0.75 -14.12 -2.69
CA ILE A 67 1.97 -13.29 -2.74
C ILE A 67 2.50 -12.92 -1.36
N LEU A 68 1.68 -13.04 -0.31
CA LEU A 68 2.07 -12.86 1.08
C LEU A 68 2.16 -14.22 1.81
N PRO A 69 2.99 -14.33 2.86
CA PRO A 69 3.86 -13.28 3.40
C PRO A 69 5.04 -13.00 2.46
N SER A 70 5.53 -11.77 2.46
CA SER A 70 6.77 -11.37 1.80
C SER A 70 7.57 -10.47 2.72
N GLU A 71 8.87 -10.66 2.78
CA GLU A 71 9.72 -9.86 3.68
C GLU A 71 9.91 -8.45 3.12
N HIS A 72 10.15 -8.36 1.82
CA HIS A 72 10.45 -7.11 1.12
C HIS A 72 9.80 -7.10 -0.27
N LEU A 73 9.76 -5.91 -0.89
CA LEU A 73 9.16 -5.70 -2.21
C LEU A 73 9.75 -6.63 -3.28
N ASN A 74 11.06 -6.88 -3.28
CA ASN A 74 11.69 -7.76 -4.27
C ASN A 74 11.18 -9.21 -4.20
N ASP A 75 10.93 -9.72 -2.99
CA ASP A 75 10.37 -11.07 -2.80
C ASP A 75 8.90 -11.12 -3.27
N LEU A 76 8.12 -10.08 -2.96
CA LEU A 76 6.75 -9.94 -3.46
C LEU A 76 6.69 -9.94 -4.99
N LEU A 77 7.56 -9.15 -5.64
CA LEU A 77 7.65 -9.06 -7.10
C LEU A 77 8.11 -10.39 -7.73
N ALA A 78 9.03 -11.12 -7.08
CA ALA A 78 9.44 -12.45 -7.53
C ALA A 78 8.27 -13.45 -7.49
N LYS A 79 7.49 -13.46 -6.40
CA LYS A 79 6.27 -14.28 -6.28
C LYS A 79 5.22 -13.89 -7.32
N LEU A 80 5.08 -12.60 -7.60
CA LEU A 80 4.15 -12.09 -8.61
C LEU A 80 4.55 -12.55 -10.03
N ARG A 81 5.84 -12.50 -10.38
CA ARG A 81 6.36 -13.05 -11.64
C ARG A 81 6.15 -14.57 -11.74
N ALA A 82 6.36 -15.30 -10.64
CA ALA A 82 6.06 -16.74 -10.59
C ALA A 82 4.56 -17.06 -10.71
N LEU A 83 3.70 -16.12 -10.32
CA LEU A 83 2.24 -16.22 -10.45
C LEU A 83 1.76 -15.93 -11.89
N ALA A 84 2.54 -15.20 -12.70
CA ALA A 84 2.14 -14.76 -14.04
C ALA A 84 1.58 -15.86 -14.94
N PRO A 85 2.20 -17.06 -15.04
CA PRO A 85 1.67 -18.15 -15.87
C PRO A 85 0.33 -18.70 -15.36
N ARG A 86 0.00 -18.45 -14.09
CA ARG A 86 -1.21 -18.93 -13.42
C ARG A 86 -2.35 -17.90 -13.44
N VAL A 87 -2.08 -16.65 -13.83
CA VAL A 87 -3.08 -15.56 -13.91
C VAL A 87 -4.37 -15.94 -14.65
N PRO A 88 -4.32 -16.65 -15.81
CA PRO A 88 -5.54 -17.05 -16.50
C PRO A 88 -6.48 -17.95 -15.68
N ARG A 89 -5.92 -18.68 -14.70
CA ARG A 89 -6.65 -19.62 -13.82
C ARG A 89 -7.14 -18.97 -12.52
N LEU A 90 -6.78 -17.72 -12.27
CA LEU A 90 -7.26 -17.00 -11.09
C LEU A 90 -8.73 -16.61 -11.26
N ASN A 91 -9.42 -16.48 -10.13
CA ASN A 91 -10.80 -15.98 -10.07
C ASN A 91 -10.82 -14.45 -10.19
N LEU A 92 -10.31 -13.96 -11.32
CA LEU A 92 -10.26 -12.57 -11.72
C LEU A 92 -11.16 -12.39 -12.95
N THR A 93 -11.72 -11.20 -13.12
CA THR A 93 -12.43 -10.80 -14.34
C THR A 93 -11.48 -10.80 -15.54
N GLY A 94 -12.03 -10.82 -16.76
CA GLY A 94 -11.22 -10.73 -17.98
C GLY A 94 -10.35 -9.47 -18.03
N PHE A 95 -10.88 -8.34 -17.55
CA PHE A 95 -10.15 -7.09 -17.44
C PHE A 95 -8.99 -7.17 -16.44
N GLU A 96 -9.24 -7.66 -15.22
CA GLU A 96 -8.20 -7.81 -14.19
C GLU A 96 -7.08 -8.76 -14.64
N LYS A 97 -7.42 -9.84 -15.37
CA LYS A 97 -6.43 -10.74 -15.98
C LYS A 97 -5.56 -10.00 -17.01
N SER A 98 -6.19 -9.23 -17.90
CA SER A 98 -5.47 -8.44 -18.89
C SER A 98 -4.53 -7.43 -18.23
N LEU A 99 -5.01 -6.74 -17.17
CA LEU A 99 -4.23 -5.76 -16.44
C LEU A 99 -3.03 -6.41 -15.74
N MET A 100 -3.23 -7.56 -15.08
CA MET A 100 -2.16 -8.34 -14.46
C MET A 100 -1.11 -8.79 -15.47
N SER A 101 -1.53 -9.32 -16.62
CA SER A 101 -0.61 -9.73 -17.68
C SER A 101 0.22 -8.57 -18.22
N TRP A 102 -0.40 -7.39 -18.36
CA TRP A 102 0.31 -6.19 -18.79
C TRP A 102 1.30 -5.71 -17.72
N ALA A 103 0.86 -5.56 -16.47
CA ALA A 103 1.70 -5.09 -15.38
C ALA A 103 2.94 -5.98 -15.16
N VAL A 104 2.78 -7.31 -15.25
CA VAL A 104 3.92 -8.23 -15.11
C VAL A 104 4.89 -8.15 -16.31
N ALA A 105 4.40 -7.83 -17.51
CA ALA A 105 5.27 -7.72 -18.69
C ALA A 105 6.19 -6.49 -18.63
N GLU A 106 5.82 -5.44 -17.90
CA GLU A 106 6.62 -4.23 -17.70
C GLU A 106 7.57 -4.31 -16.50
N MET A 107 7.48 -5.37 -15.67
CA MET A 107 8.29 -5.58 -14.45
C MET A 107 9.56 -6.39 -14.69
#